data_AF-A0A3N4T1T0-F1
#
_entry.id   AF-A0A3N4T1T0-F1
#
_cell.length_a   1.000
_cell.length_b   1.000
_cell.length_c   1.000
_cell.angle_alpha   90.00
_cell.angle_beta   90.00
_cell.angle_gamma   90.00
#
_symmetry.space_group_name_H-M   'P 1'
#
loop_
_entity.id
_entity.type
_entity.pdbx_description
1 polymer ?
#
loop_
_entity_poly.entity_id
_entity_poly.type
_entity_poly.pdbx_seq_one_letter_code
_entity_poly.pdbx_strand_id
1 'polypeptide(L)'
;MTGGELPLGTVLARLEEREREVAGQAEQAREKIAELTALLEGYGREAEELRITRKTLLDLLDPPPPPPPEAKLPDHPAYQQIMAVLAAADAPLRARAACSPTGICGTQFGGEHARPCRRGSRCA
;
A
#
# COMPACT_ATOMS: atom_id res chain seq x y z
N MET A 1 -32.05 -29.86 71.15
CA MET A 1 -31.42 -28.78 70.36
C MET A 1 -32.43 -27.67 70.22
N THR A 2 -32.27 -26.62 71.02
CA THR A 2 -33.24 -25.53 71.18
C THR A 2 -33.31 -24.69 69.91
N GLY A 3 -34.38 -24.87 69.13
CA GLY A 3 -34.82 -23.89 68.14
C GLY A 3 -35.27 -22.65 68.90
N GLY A 4 -34.34 -21.73 69.15
CA GLY A 4 -34.66 -20.43 69.70
C GLY A 4 -35.35 -19.62 68.61
N GLU A 5 -36.65 -19.36 68.78
CA GLU A 5 -37.36 -18.35 68.00
C GLU A 5 -36.64 -17.01 68.23
N LEU A 6 -35.89 -16.57 67.22
CA LEU A 6 -35.36 -15.21 67.22
C LEU A 6 -36.55 -14.26 67.24
N PRO A 7 -36.56 -13.25 68.13
CA PRO A 7 -37.65 -12.29 68.16
C PRO A 7 -37.76 -11.62 66.78
N LEU A 8 -38.98 -11.44 66.29
CA LEU A 8 -39.28 -10.95 64.95
C LEU A 8 -38.45 -9.69 64.57
N GLY A 9 -38.25 -8.78 65.53
CA GLY A 9 -37.42 -7.59 65.33
C GLY A 9 -35.96 -7.89 64.98
N THR A 10 -35.35 -8.93 65.55
CA THR A 10 -33.98 -9.35 65.20
C THR A 10 -33.90 -9.94 63.79
N VAL A 11 -34.93 -10.66 63.37
CA VAL A 11 -35.00 -11.20 62.00
C VAL A 11 -35.13 -10.07 60.97
N LEU A 12 -36.00 -9.10 61.24
CA LEU A 12 -36.20 -7.93 60.38
C LEU A 12 -34.93 -7.08 60.25
N ALA A 13 -34.24 -6.81 61.37
CA ALA A 13 -32.97 -6.07 61.32
C ALA A 13 -31.89 -6.79 60.48
N ARG A 14 -31.83 -8.12 60.56
CA ARG A 14 -30.90 -8.92 59.74
C ARG A 14 -31.27 -8.89 58.26
N LEU A 15 -32.58 -8.88 57.94
CA LEU A 15 -33.05 -8.75 56.56
C LEU A 15 -32.70 -7.39 55.98
N GLU A 16 -32.95 -6.30 56.70
CA GLU A 16 -32.58 -4.95 56.23
C GLU A 16 -31.08 -4.84 55.94
N GLU A 17 -30.23 -5.41 56.79
CA GLU A 17 -28.79 -5.41 56.56
C GLU A 17 -28.42 -6.18 55.29
N ARG A 18 -29.06 -7.34 55.08
CA ARG A 18 -28.85 -8.13 53.88
C ARG A 18 -29.37 -7.43 52.62
N GLU A 19 -30.50 -6.72 52.71
CA GLU A 19 -31.03 -5.92 51.61
C GLU A 19 -30.08 -4.79 51.23
N ARG A 20 -29.47 -4.10 52.22
CA ARG A 20 -28.44 -3.08 51.96
C ARG A 20 -27.19 -3.67 51.31
N GLU A 21 -26.73 -4.83 51.79
CA GLU A 21 -25.59 -5.54 51.20
C GLU A 21 -25.87 -5.91 49.72
N VAL A 22 -27.03 -6.49 49.45
CA VAL A 22 -27.43 -6.88 48.09
C VAL A 22 -27.61 -5.66 47.19
N ALA A 23 -28.17 -4.56 47.70
CA ALA A 23 -28.27 -3.31 46.96
C ALA A 23 -26.87 -2.76 46.60
N GLY A 24 -25.93 -2.79 47.54
CA GLY A 24 -24.53 -2.40 47.28
C GLY A 24 -23.85 -3.27 46.22
N GLN A 25 -24.04 -4.59 46.28
CA GLN A 25 -23.54 -5.52 45.26
C GLN A 25 -24.17 -5.28 43.89
N ALA A 26 -25.46 -4.96 43.85
CA ALA A 26 -26.15 -4.64 42.61
C ALA A 26 -25.59 -3.37 41.96
N GLU A 27 -25.34 -2.32 42.74
CA GLU A 27 -24.75 -1.09 42.21
C GLU A 27 -23.31 -1.30 41.72
N GLN A 28 -22.48 -2.04 42.45
CA GLN A 28 -21.14 -2.43 41.98
C GLN A 28 -21.20 -3.22 40.66
N ALA A 29 -22.17 -4.13 40.52
CA ALA A 29 -22.36 -4.87 39.28
C ALA A 29 -22.82 -3.95 38.13
N ARG A 30 -23.69 -2.97 38.39
CA ARG A 30 -24.10 -1.97 37.39
C ARG A 30 -22.92 -1.10 36.95
N GLU A 31 -22.07 -0.66 37.88
CA GLU A 31 -20.84 0.07 37.56
C GLU A 31 -19.93 -0.77 36.67
N LYS A 32 -19.74 -2.05 36.99
CA LYS A 32 -18.95 -2.95 36.16
C LYS A 32 -19.53 -3.13 34.75
N ILE A 33 -20.86 -3.24 34.64
CA ILE A 33 -21.54 -3.30 33.35
C ILE A 33 -21.30 -2.02 32.56
N ALA A 34 -21.37 -0.85 33.19
CA ALA A 34 -21.12 0.43 32.54
C ALA A 34 -19.67 0.52 32.01
N GLU A 35 -18.68 0.11 32.82
CA GLU A 35 -17.27 0.05 32.39
C GLU A 35 -17.07 -0.87 31.19
N LEU A 36 -17.61 -2.09 31.26
CA LEU A 36 -17.48 -3.07 30.18
C LEU A 36 -18.20 -2.61 28.90
N THR A 37 -19.34 -1.94 29.04
CA THR A 37 -20.09 -1.36 27.91
C THR A 37 -19.25 -0.28 27.22
N ALA A 38 -18.63 0.63 27.99
CA ALA A 38 -17.73 1.64 27.43
C ALA A 38 -16.52 1.03 26.73
N LEU A 39 -15.96 -0.05 27.27
CA LEU A 39 -14.86 -0.78 26.63
C LEU A 39 -15.30 -1.42 25.30
N LEU A 40 -16.47 -2.03 25.25
CA LEU A 40 -17.03 -2.63 24.04
C LEU A 40 -17.31 -1.58 22.96
N GLU A 41 -17.82 -0.41 23.34
CA GLU A 41 -17.98 0.72 22.42
C GLU A 41 -16.63 1.19 21.84
N GLY A 42 -15.58 1.22 22.67
CA GLY A 42 -14.22 1.50 22.24
C GLY A 42 -13.71 0.52 21.18
N TYR A 43 -13.82 -0.79 21.43
CA TYR A 43 -13.44 -1.80 20.45
C TYR A 43 -14.30 -1.76 19.18
N GLY A 44 -15.60 -1.45 19.30
CA GLY A 44 -16.49 -1.25 18.17
C GLY A 44 -16.02 -0.11 17.25
N ARG A 45 -15.55 0.99 17.84
CA ARG A 45 -14.99 2.12 17.08
C ARG A 45 -13.68 1.74 16.38
N GLU A 46 -12.76 1.08 17.08
CA GLU A 46 -11.49 0.63 16.51
C GLU A 46 -11.71 -0.34 15.33
N ALA A 47 -12.64 -1.29 15.49
CA ALA A 47 -12.98 -2.22 14.41
C ALA A 47 -13.55 -1.50 13.17
N GLU A 48 -14.37 -0.47 13.37
CA GLU A 48 -14.92 0.34 12.29
C GLU A 48 -13.85 1.17 11.59
N GLU A 49 -12.92 1.78 12.33
CA GLU A 49 -11.77 2.48 11.78
C GLU A 49 -10.93 1.54 10.89
N LEU A 50 -10.62 0.33 11.36
CA LEU A 50 -9.90 -0.68 10.58
C LEU A 50 -10.67 -1.10 9.32
N ARG A 51 -12.01 -1.23 9.40
CA ARG A 51 -12.86 -1.54 8.26
C ARG A 51 -12.79 -0.44 7.21
N ILE A 52 -12.85 0.83 7.63
CA ILE A 52 -12.69 1.99 6.75
C ILE A 52 -11.30 1.98 6.11
N THR A 53 -10.24 1.81 6.90
CA THR A 53 -8.86 1.75 6.38
C THR A 53 -8.71 0.65 5.34
N ARG A 54 -9.24 -0.56 5.60
CA ARG A 54 -9.22 -1.65 4.62
C ARG A 54 -9.90 -1.25 3.31
N LYS A 55 -11.10 -0.65 3.39
CA LYS A 55 -11.82 -0.19 2.21
C LYS A 55 -10.97 0.81 1.42
N THR A 56 -10.44 1.84 2.09
CA THR A 56 -9.61 2.86 1.44
C THR A 56 -8.39 2.24 0.75
N LEU A 57 -7.71 1.29 1.39
CA LEU A 57 -6.55 0.62 0.78
C LEU A 57 -6.95 -0.20 -0.45
N LEU A 58 -8.09 -0.89 -0.41
CA LEU A 58 -8.58 -1.63 -1.57
C LEU A 58 -8.96 -0.70 -2.72
N ASP A 59 -9.68 0.40 -2.44
CA ASP A 59 -10.06 1.40 -3.44
C ASP A 59 -8.82 2.02 -4.12
N LEU A 60 -7.71 2.20 -3.37
CA LEU A 60 -6.44 2.71 -3.91
C LEU A 60 -5.67 1.69 -4.76
N LEU A 61 -5.82 0.40 -4.49
CA LEU A 61 -5.17 -0.68 -5.25
C LEU A 61 -5.96 -1.10 -6.49
N ASP A 62 -7.22 -0.68 -6.60
CA ASP A 62 -8.17 -1.11 -7.63
C ASP A 62 -7.86 -0.63 -9.06
N PRO A 63 -7.19 0.52 -9.35
CA PRO A 63 -6.85 0.81 -10.74
C PRO A 63 -5.65 -0.04 -11.17
N PRO A 64 -5.81 -1.01 -12.10
CA PRO A 64 -4.66 -1.62 -12.73
C PRO A 64 -3.85 -0.51 -13.41
N PRO A 65 -2.51 -0.51 -13.28
CA PRO A 65 -1.70 0.45 -14.02
C PRO A 65 -2.08 0.34 -15.51
N PRO A 66 -2.26 1.47 -16.21
CA PRO A 66 -2.53 1.42 -17.64
C PRO A 66 -1.44 0.56 -18.28
N PRO A 67 -1.80 -0.34 -19.22
CA PRO A 67 -0.80 -1.14 -19.89
C PRO A 67 0.27 -0.19 -20.46
N PRO A 68 1.56 -0.51 -20.30
CA PRO A 68 2.60 0.32 -20.86
C PRO A 68 2.27 0.53 -22.34
N PRO A 69 2.35 1.77 -22.86
CA PRO A 69 2.11 2.01 -24.27
C PRO A 69 2.99 1.04 -25.04
N GLU A 70 2.40 0.31 -25.98
CA GLU A 70 3.16 -0.57 -26.87
C GLU A 70 4.33 0.25 -27.40
N ALA A 71 5.55 -0.21 -27.10
CA ALA A 71 6.75 0.44 -27.59
C ALA A 71 6.71 0.29 -29.12
N LYS A 72 6.23 1.34 -29.80
CA LYS A 72 6.34 1.45 -31.25
C LYS A 72 7.82 1.55 -31.55
N LEU A 73 8.43 0.41 -31.83
CA LEU A 73 9.77 0.35 -32.36
C LEU A 73 9.79 1.26 -33.60
N PRO A 74 10.79 2.13 -33.77
CA PRO A 74 10.91 2.89 -34.99
C PRO A 74 10.96 1.94 -36.19
N ASP A 75 9.98 2.03 -37.10
CA ASP A 75 9.93 1.26 -38.35
C ASP A 75 11.02 1.69 -39.36
N HIS A 76 12.02 2.43 -38.90
CA HIS A 76 13.11 2.90 -39.72
C HIS A 76 14.17 1.79 -39.85
N PRO A 77 14.63 1.46 -41.07
CA PRO A 77 15.57 0.36 -41.30
C PRO A 77 16.89 0.53 -40.52
N ALA A 78 17.30 1.76 -40.23
CA ALA A 78 18.48 2.01 -39.39
C ALA A 78 18.33 1.46 -37.97
N TYR A 79 17.13 1.43 -37.40
CA TYR A 79 16.90 0.85 -36.07
C TYR A 79 17.18 -0.66 -36.08
N GLN A 80 16.64 -1.38 -37.07
CA GLN A 80 16.89 -2.82 -37.22
C GLN A 80 18.37 -3.12 -37.46
N GLN A 81 19.07 -2.27 -38.23
CA GLN A 81 20.51 -2.41 -38.47
C GLN A 81 21.33 -2.20 -37.20
N ILE A 82 21.01 -1.19 -36.39
CA ILE A 82 21.67 -0.95 -35.11
C ILE A 82 21.41 -2.11 -34.15
N MET A 83 20.18 -2.60 -34.08
CA MET A 83 19.84 -3.76 -33.24
C MET A 83 20.57 -5.03 -33.68
N ALA A 84 20.72 -5.27 -34.98
CA ALA A 84 21.49 -6.40 -35.50
C ALA A 84 22.98 -6.32 -35.12
N VAL A 85 23.58 -5.12 -35.20
CA VAL A 85 24.98 -4.89 -34.80
C VAL A 85 25.18 -5.10 -33.30
N LEU A 86 24.23 -4.66 -32.48
CA LEU A 86 24.26 -4.87 -31.04
C LEU A 86 24.07 -6.35 -30.67
N ALA A 87 23.17 -7.05 -31.36
CA ALA A 87 22.90 -8.48 -31.11
C ALA A 87 24.07 -9.40 -31.53
N ALA A 88 24.82 -9.01 -32.56
CA ALA A 88 25.98 -9.77 -33.05
C ALA A 88 27.28 -9.49 -32.26
N ALA A 89 27.25 -8.60 -31.27
CA ALA A 89 28.44 -8.22 -30.52
C ALA A 89 28.62 -9.10 -29.27
N ASP A 90 29.75 -9.81 -29.20
CA ASP A 90 30.11 -10.65 -28.05
C ASP A 90 30.66 -9.84 -26.85
N ALA A 91 30.73 -8.51 -26.97
CA ALA A 91 31.19 -7.59 -25.95
C ALA A 91 30.51 -6.21 -26.05
N PRO A 92 30.48 -5.40 -24.97
CA PRO A 92 29.86 -4.08 -24.98
C PRO A 92 30.47 -3.16 -26.05
N LEU A 93 29.66 -2.68 -26.98
CA LEU A 93 30.11 -1.75 -28.02
C LEU A 93 30.14 -0.30 -27.51
N ARG A 94 31.21 0.43 -27.82
CA ARG A 94 31.22 1.89 -27.72
C ARG A 94 30.25 2.46 -28.76
N ALA A 95 29.51 3.52 -28.43
CA ALA A 95 28.51 4.11 -29.34
C ALA A 95 29.02 4.38 -30.76
N ARG A 96 30.28 4.80 -30.90
CA ARG A 96 30.94 5.02 -32.19
C ARG A 96 31.04 3.75 -33.05
N ALA A 97 31.26 2.59 -32.43
CA ALA A 97 31.34 1.32 -33.11
C ALA A 97 29.96 0.83 -33.58
N ALA A 98 28.90 1.13 -32.84
CA ALA A 98 27.52 0.83 -33.24
C ALA A 98 27.06 1.67 -34.45
N CYS A 99 27.56 2.91 -34.60
CA CYS A 99 27.24 3.78 -35.74
C CYS A 99 28.18 3.62 -36.95
N SER A 100 29.32 2.94 -36.80
CA SER A 100 30.30 2.76 -37.87
C SER A 100 29.83 1.86 -39.02
N PRO A 101 29.10 0.75 -38.82
CA PRO A 101 28.70 -0.13 -39.91
C PRO A 101 27.47 0.37 -40.68
N THR A 102 26.66 1.27 -40.10
CA THR A 102 25.49 1.85 -40.78
C THR A 102 25.84 2.98 -41.74
N GLY A 103 27.10 3.44 -41.78
CA GLY A 103 27.52 4.51 -42.68
C GLY A 103 26.81 5.85 -42.45
N ILE A 104 26.10 6.02 -41.33
CA ILE A 104 25.41 7.28 -41.01
C ILE A 104 26.32 8.13 -40.14
N CYS A 105 27.35 8.71 -40.78
CA CYS A 105 27.79 10.05 -40.42
C CYS A 105 26.86 11.00 -41.19
N GLY A 106 26.11 11.84 -40.47
CA GLY A 106 24.94 12.59 -40.95
C GLY A 106 25.01 13.11 -42.40
N THR A 107 24.44 12.34 -43.32
CA THR A 107 24.41 12.65 -44.77
C THR A 107 23.02 12.48 -45.40
N GLN A 108 21.93 12.50 -44.62
CA GLN A 108 20.57 12.41 -45.19
C GLN A 108 19.56 13.41 -44.58
N PHE A 109 19.97 14.63 -44.26
CA PHE A 109 19.04 15.76 -44.29
C PHE A 109 19.55 16.76 -45.33
N GLY A 110 18.81 16.86 -46.43
CA GLY A 110 19.24 17.49 -47.68
C GLY A 110 19.54 18.99 -47.58
N GLY A 111 20.59 19.39 -48.30
CA GLY A 111 20.98 20.78 -48.56
C GLY A 111 22.29 20.81 -49.34
N GLU A 112 22.33 21.50 -50.48
CA GLU A 112 23.26 21.38 -51.63
C GLU A 112 24.78 21.62 -51.42
N HIS A 113 25.32 21.52 -50.20
CA HIS A 113 26.75 21.72 -49.93
C HIS A 113 27.36 20.62 -49.04
N ALA A 114 27.40 19.38 -49.55
CA ALA A 114 28.05 18.27 -48.88
C ALA A 114 29.58 18.27 -49.16
N ARG A 115 30.40 18.53 -48.13
CA ARG A 115 31.86 18.26 -48.17
C ARG A 115 32.15 16.89 -47.53
N PRO A 116 33.02 16.05 -48.11
CA PRO A 116 33.38 14.77 -47.53
C PRO A 116 34.17 14.96 -46.23
N CYS A 117 33.88 14.15 -45.21
CA CYS A 117 34.67 14.08 -43.99
C CYS A 117 36.10 13.62 -44.33
N ARG A 118 37.06 14.57 -44.39
CA ARG A 118 38.49 14.21 -44.42
C ARG A 118 38.89 13.64 -43.07
N ARG A 119 39.72 12.59 -43.14
CA ARG A 119 40.35 11.89 -42.03
C ARG A 119 41.03 12.91 -41.09
N GLY A 120 40.41 13.23 -39.95
CA GLY A 120 41.01 14.08 -38.91
C GLY A 120 40.09 15.03 -38.14
N SER A 121 38.85 15.30 -38.58
CA SER A 121 37.97 16.24 -37.85
C SER A 121 37.22 15.54 -36.70
N ARG A 122 37.43 16.03 -35.47
CA ARG A 122 36.68 15.63 -34.27
C ARG A 122 35.23 16.03 -34.44
N CYS A 123 34.32 15.13 -34.08
CA CYS A 123 32.93 15.49 -33.78
C CYS A 123 32.96 16.36 -32.53
N ALA A 124 32.57 17.63 -32.66
CA ALA A 124 32.07 18.41 -31.53
C ALA A 124 30.57 18.16 -31.43
#